data_AF-A0A7V1U653-F1
#
_entry.id   AF-A0A7V1U653-F1
#
_cell.length_a   1.000
_cell.length_b   1.000
_cell.length_c   1.000
_cell.angle_alpha   90.00
_cell.angle_beta   90.00
_cell.angle_gamma   90.00
#
_symmetry.space_group_name_H-M   'P 1'
#
loop_
_entity.id
_entity.type
_entity.pdbx_description
1 polymer ?
#
loop_
_entity_poly.entity_id
_entity_poly.type
_entity_poly.pdbx_seq_one_letter_code
_entity_poly.pdbx_strand_id
1 'polypeptide(L)'
;FGRSDKPRASYDRDLHLAAVRGALERLGADEPVALVGHPLGGVLAALWAARHPAQVRAIALAAAPFPSGAAPAWAGRRPPLPVRALARTARLAWPFVGVPLGPSAGTRRAS
;
A
#
# COMPACT_ATOMS: atom_id res chain seq x y z
N PHE A 1 4.40 8.62 -2.13
CA PHE A 1 4.51 9.07 -0.72
C PHE A 1 5.16 10.44 -0.65
N GLY A 2 4.99 11.22 0.42
CA GLY A 2 5.65 12.52 0.56
C GLY A 2 5.35 13.47 -0.63
N ARG A 3 6.41 13.89 -1.34
CA ARG A 3 6.32 14.75 -2.53
C ARG A 3 5.91 14.04 -3.82
N SER A 4 5.71 12.71 -3.82
CA SER A 4 5.13 12.03 -4.98
C SER A 4 3.69 12.49 -5.25
N ASP A 5 3.27 12.29 -6.49
CA ASP A 5 1.88 12.46 -6.93
C ASP A 5 0.91 11.62 -6.09
N LYS A 6 -0.33 12.13 -6.00
CA LYS A 6 -1.41 11.55 -5.20
C LYS A 6 -2.63 11.32 -6.10
N PRO A 7 -2.54 10.36 -7.04
CA PRO A 7 -3.63 10.09 -7.97
C PRO A 7 -4.89 9.69 -7.20
N ARG A 8 -6.06 10.08 -7.74
CA ARG A 8 -7.34 9.56 -7.27
C ARG A 8 -7.57 8.16 -7.83
N ALA A 9 -6.90 7.18 -7.24
CA ALA A 9 -6.95 5.78 -7.63
C ALA A 9 -7.00 4.88 -6.39
N SER A 10 -7.31 3.60 -6.59
CA SER A 10 -7.16 2.60 -5.54
C SER A 10 -5.67 2.42 -5.21
N TYR A 11 -5.30 2.59 -3.95
CA TYR A 11 -3.94 2.33 -3.47
C TYR A 11 -3.76 0.85 -3.19
N ASP A 12 -3.67 0.07 -4.26
CA ASP A 12 -3.36 -1.35 -4.20
C ASP A 12 -1.87 -1.64 -4.47
N ARG A 13 -1.51 -2.92 -4.36
CA ARG A 13 -0.13 -3.38 -4.57
C ARG A 13 0.34 -3.12 -6.00
N ASP A 14 -0.54 -3.25 -6.98
CA ASP A 14 -0.15 -3.16 -8.38
C ASP A 14 0.13 -1.70 -8.78
N LEU A 15 -0.62 -0.75 -8.23
CA LEU A 15 -0.31 0.68 -8.35
C LEU A 15 1.09 1.00 -7.78
N HIS A 16 1.42 0.45 -6.61
CA HIS A 16 2.74 0.64 -6.03
C HIS A 16 3.87 -0.02 -6.84
N LEU A 17 3.64 -1.21 -7.38
CA LEU A 17 4.64 -1.90 -8.21
C LEU A 17 4.81 -1.21 -9.57
N ALA A 18 3.76 -0.63 -10.15
CA ALA A 18 3.86 0.19 -11.34
C ALA A 18 4.73 1.45 -11.09
N ALA A 19 4.64 2.05 -9.91
CA ALA A 19 5.51 3.16 -9.52
C ALA A 19 6.98 2.72 -9.36
N VAL A 20 7.25 1.52 -8.83
CA VAL A 20 8.60 0.94 -8.78
C VAL A 20 9.16 0.75 -10.19
N ARG A 21 8.36 0.15 -11.09
CA ARG A 21 8.72 -0.03 -12.50
C ARG A 21 9.12 1.28 -13.16
N GLY A 22 8.25 2.29 -13.09
CA GLY A 22 8.51 3.59 -13.70
C GLY A 22 9.71 4.31 -13.09
N ALA A 23 10.02 4.08 -11.81
CA ALA A 23 11.24 4.60 -11.21
C ALA A 23 12.51 3.93 -11.78
N LEU A 24 12.50 2.60 -11.95
CA LEU A 24 13.63 1.85 -12.53
C LEU A 24 13.87 2.23 -13.99
N GLU A 25 12.80 2.33 -14.79
CA GLU A 25 12.87 2.76 -16.19
C GLU A 25 13.47 4.16 -16.31
N ARG A 26 13.03 5.11 -15.48
CA ARG A 26 13.57 6.48 -15.48
C ARG A 26 15.01 6.58 -15.02
N LEU A 27 15.49 5.62 -14.24
CA LEU A 27 16.89 5.52 -13.81
C LEU A 27 17.78 4.83 -14.85
N GLY A 28 17.21 4.29 -15.94
CA GLY A 28 17.97 3.53 -16.95
C GLY A 28 18.56 2.25 -16.36
N ALA A 29 17.79 1.56 -15.50
CA ALA A 29 18.21 0.31 -14.88
C ALA A 29 18.14 -0.86 -15.87
N ASP A 30 19.06 -0.89 -16.83
CA ASP A 30 19.18 -1.94 -17.85
C ASP A 30 19.84 -3.22 -17.30
N GLU A 31 20.57 -3.09 -16.19
CA GLU A 31 21.21 -4.19 -15.47
C GLU A 31 20.47 -4.53 -14.16
N PRO A 32 20.56 -5.79 -13.67
CA PRO A 32 19.87 -6.20 -12.44
C PRO A 32 20.27 -5.35 -11.22
N VAL A 33 19.26 -4.80 -10.54
CA VAL A 33 19.46 -3.83 -9.44
C VAL A 33 19.44 -4.49 -8.05
N ALA A 34 20.04 -3.81 -7.08
CA ALA A 34 19.84 -4.15 -5.66
C ALA A 34 18.65 -3.38 -5.10
N LEU A 35 17.71 -4.08 -4.46
CA LEU A 35 16.53 -3.47 -3.85
C LEU A 35 16.66 -3.41 -2.33
N VAL A 36 16.47 -2.23 -1.75
CA VAL A 36 16.42 -2.04 -0.31
C VAL A 36 15.05 -1.49 0.06
N GLY A 37 14.33 -2.18 0.94
CA GLY A 37 12.96 -1.82 1.31
C GLY A 37 12.74 -1.77 2.81
N HIS A 38 12.02 -0.73 3.26
CA HIS A 38 11.68 -0.51 4.67
C HIS A 38 10.19 -0.18 4.87
N PRO A 39 9.61 -0.55 6.02
CA PRO A 39 8.57 -1.57 6.19
C PRO A 39 7.77 -1.90 4.93
N LEU A 40 6.82 -1.03 4.51
CA LEU A 40 5.98 -1.28 3.33
C LEU A 40 6.85 -1.44 2.06
N GLY A 41 7.91 -0.65 1.94
CA GLY A 41 8.87 -0.78 0.85
C GLY A 41 9.56 -2.14 0.82
N GLY A 42 9.72 -2.79 1.97
CA GLY A 42 10.25 -4.16 2.04
C GLY A 42 9.27 -5.19 1.49
N VAL A 43 7.98 -5.04 1.79
CA VAL A 43 6.93 -5.88 1.18
C VAL A 43 6.92 -5.71 -0.34
N LEU A 44 7.00 -4.46 -0.82
CA LEU A 44 7.01 -4.16 -2.25
C LEU A 44 8.28 -4.68 -2.94
N ALA A 45 9.45 -4.54 -2.31
CA ALA A 45 10.72 -5.07 -2.82
C ALA A 45 10.67 -6.60 -2.95
N ALA A 46 10.14 -7.30 -1.94
CA ALA A 46 9.99 -8.75 -1.99
C ALA A 46 9.01 -9.19 -3.09
N LEU A 47 7.87 -8.49 -3.24
CA LEU A 47 6.91 -8.76 -4.30
C LEU A 47 7.50 -8.50 -5.70
N TRP A 48 8.27 -7.42 -5.86
CA TRP A 48 8.93 -7.10 -7.12
C TRP A 48 9.96 -8.18 -7.49
N ALA A 49 10.84 -8.55 -6.55
CA ALA A 49 11.83 -9.59 -6.78
C ALA A 49 11.20 -10.95 -7.12
N ALA A 50 10.08 -11.30 -6.47
CA ALA A 50 9.36 -12.53 -6.79
C ALA A 50 8.74 -12.54 -8.20
N ARG A 51 8.27 -11.38 -8.69
CA ARG A 51 7.68 -11.23 -10.04
C ARG A 51 8.74 -11.05 -11.14
N HIS A 52 9.89 -10.47 -10.81
CA HIS A 52 10.92 -10.08 -11.77
C HIS A 52 12.34 -10.50 -11.30
N PRO A 53 12.59 -11.80 -11.06
CA PRO A 53 13.86 -12.25 -10.47
C PRO A 53 15.08 -11.91 -11.33
N ALA A 54 14.94 -11.91 -12.66
CA ALA A 54 16.01 -11.55 -13.58
C ALA A 54 16.45 -10.08 -13.49
N GLN A 55 15.60 -9.19 -12.94
CA GLN A 55 15.89 -7.76 -12.80
C GLN A 55 16.48 -7.41 -11.42
N VAL A 56 16.65 -8.40 -10.53
CA VAL A 56 17.06 -8.17 -9.15
C VAL A 56 18.34 -8.94 -8.84
N ARG A 57 19.42 -8.22 -8.60
CA ARG A 57 20.73 -8.78 -8.19
C ARG A 57 20.76 -9.18 -6.72
N ALA A 58 20.11 -8.38 -5.86
CA ALA A 58 20.10 -8.59 -4.41
C ALA A 58 18.90 -7.87 -3.77
N ILE A 59 18.50 -8.33 -2.58
CA ILE A 59 17.45 -7.70 -1.78
C ILE A 59 17.84 -7.57 -0.31
N ALA A 60 17.54 -6.41 0.28
CA ALA A 60 17.63 -6.17 1.72
C ALA A 60 16.28 -5.68 2.25
N LEU A 61 15.77 -6.37 3.28
CA LEU A 61 14.45 -6.14 3.87
C LEU A 61 14.59 -5.67 5.31
N ALA A 62 14.18 -4.44 5.61
CA ALA A 62 14.28 -3.84 6.94
C ALA A 62 12.88 -3.61 7.54
N ALA A 63 12.59 -4.25 8.68
CA ALA A 63 11.29 -4.13 9.37
C ALA A 63 10.06 -4.41 8.47
N ALA A 64 10.23 -5.25 7.45
CA ALA A 64 9.17 -5.60 6.53
C ALA A 64 8.26 -6.67 7.18
N PRO A 65 6.93 -6.44 7.28
CA PRO A 65 6.02 -7.49 7.69
C PRO A 65 6.01 -8.58 6.60
N PHE A 66 6.55 -9.76 6.92
CA PHE A 66 6.56 -10.90 6.01
C PHE A 66 5.58 -11.97 6.53
N PRO A 67 4.78 -12.60 5.64
CA PRO A 67 3.90 -13.69 6.06
C PRO A 67 4.76 -14.84 6.57
N SER A 68 4.82 -14.99 7.90
CA SER A 68 5.56 -16.07 8.57
C SER A 68 4.74 -17.36 8.73
N GLY A 69 3.51 -17.38 8.20
CA GLY A 69 2.52 -18.44 8.44
C GLY A 69 1.92 -18.42 9.86
N ALA A 70 2.55 -17.75 10.81
CA ALA A 70 2.04 -17.53 12.15
C ALA A 70 1.32 -16.19 12.24
N ALA A 71 0.09 -16.20 12.77
CA ALA A 71 -0.57 -14.97 13.15
C ALA A 71 0.29 -14.27 14.23
N PRO A 72 0.55 -12.96 14.12
CA PRO A 72 1.34 -12.28 15.14
C PRO A 72 0.63 -12.37 16.50
N ALA A 73 1.39 -12.35 17.60
CA ALA A 73 0.86 -12.55 18.96
C ALA A 73 -0.27 -11.56 19.36
N TRP A 74 -0.40 -10.45 18.64
CA TRP A 74 -1.50 -9.49 18.80
C TRP A 74 -2.74 -9.81 17.98
N ALA A 75 -2.66 -10.61 16.91
CA ALA A 75 -3.80 -10.92 16.04
C ALA A 75 -4.90 -11.72 16.78
N GLY A 76 -4.52 -12.52 17.78
CA GLY A 76 -5.47 -13.20 18.67
C GLY A 76 -5.96 -12.36 19.85
N ARG A 77 -5.37 -11.18 20.10
CA ARG A 77 -5.78 -10.33 21.23
C ARG A 77 -7.12 -9.70 20.90
N ARG A 78 -8.14 -10.08 21.66
CA ARG A 78 -9.41 -9.36 21.65
C ARG A 78 -9.18 -7.96 22.25
N PRO A 79 -9.55 -6.88 21.55
CA PRO A 79 -9.50 -5.56 22.15
C PRO A 79 -10.39 -5.52 23.40
N PRO A 80 -10.03 -4.73 24.42
CA PRO A 80 -10.81 -4.65 25.66
C PRO A 80 -12.24 -4.18 25.36
N LEU A 81 -13.20 -4.60 26.19
CA LEU A 81 -14.63 -4.25 26.06
C LEU A 81 -14.90 -2.76 25.73
N PRO A 82 -14.25 -1.76 26.39
CA PRO A 82 -14.46 -0.36 26.05
C PRO A 82 -14.10 -0.02 24.59
N VAL A 83 -12.99 -0.56 24.07
CA VAL A 83 -12.56 -0.33 22.67
C VAL A 83 -13.54 -0.99 21.69
N ARG A 84 -14.08 -2.16 22.05
CA ARG A 84 -15.10 -2.85 21.24
C ARG A 84 -16.42 -2.08 21.20
N ALA A 85 -16.84 -1.53 22.34
CA ALA A 85 -18.03 -0.69 22.42
C ALA A 85 -17.86 0.56 21.56
N LEU A 86 -16.72 1.26 21.69
CA LEU A 86 -16.40 2.44 20.89
C LEU A 86 -16.33 2.14 19.38
N ALA A 87 -15.72 1.02 18.98
CA ALA A 87 -15.68 0.63 17.57
C ALA A 87 -17.07 0.29 17.02
N ARG A 88 -17.95 -0.32 17.81
CA ARG A 88 -19.34 -0.59 17.41
C ARG A 88 -20.14 0.71 17.28
N THR A 89 -20.02 1.62 18.23
CA THR A 89 -20.71 2.92 18.16
C THR A 89 -20.18 3.76 16.99
N ALA A 90 -18.87 3.79 16.77
CA ALA A 90 -18.28 4.48 15.61
C ALA A 90 -18.75 3.88 14.27
N ARG A 91 -18.90 2.55 14.16
CA ARG A 91 -19.46 1.90 12.96
C ARG A 91 -20.94 2.22 12.75
N LEU A 92 -21.71 2.30 13.82
CA LEU A 92 -23.13 2.69 13.76
C LEU A 92 -23.30 4.18 13.44
N ALA A 93 -22.37 5.02 13.88
CA ALA A 93 -22.33 6.43 13.59
C ALA A 93 -21.70 6.75 12.22
N TRP A 94 -20.96 5.83 11.62
CA TRP A 94 -20.33 5.97 10.28
C TRP A 94 -21.27 6.55 9.20
N PRO A 95 -22.53 6.10 9.03
CA PRO A 95 -23.46 6.71 8.08
C PRO A 95 -23.86 8.15 8.40
N PHE A 96 -23.64 8.64 9.62
CA PHE A 96 -23.98 10.00 10.06
C PHE A 96 -22.76 10.92 10.19
N VAL A 97 -21.56 10.35 10.31
CA VAL A 97 -20.28 11.07 10.44
C VAL A 97 -19.43 10.96 9.16
N GLY A 98 -19.89 10.19 8.17
CA GLY A 98 -19.31 10.18 6.83
C GLY A 98 -19.34 11.58 6.26
N VAL A 99 -18.17 12.23 6.22
CA VAL A 99 -17.95 13.48 5.49
C VAL A 99 -18.56 13.32 4.09
N PRO A 100 -19.48 14.19 3.64
CA PRO A 100 -19.95 14.15 2.28
C PRO A 100 -18.76 14.51 1.38
N LEU A 101 -18.05 13.51 0.89
CA LEU A 101 -17.38 13.65 -0.40
C LEU A 101 -18.54 13.67 -1.41
N GLY A 102 -19.04 14.88 -1.66
CA GLY A 102 -20.28 15.13 -2.39
C GLY A 102 -20.29 14.54 -3.82
N PRO A 103 -21.49 14.37 -4.40
CA PRO A 103 -21.64 13.82 -5.73
C PRO A 103 -21.15 14.79 -6.81
N SER A 104 -20.61 14.16 -7.85
CA SER A 104 -20.19 14.63 -9.18
C SER A 104 -20.94 15.83 -9.79
N ALA A 105 -20.18 16.78 -10.34
CA ALA A 105 -20.59 17.57 -11.50
C ALA A 105 -19.85 17.05 -12.74
N GLY A 106 -20.54 16.22 -13.52
CA GLY A 106 -20.19 16.02 -14.91
C GLY A 106 -20.51 17.28 -15.69
N THR A 107 -19.58 17.73 -16.52
CA THR A 107 -19.90 18.48 -17.74
C THR A 107 -19.11 17.84 -18.88
N ARG A 108 -19.80 17.03 -19.68
CA ARG A 108 -19.46 16.85 -21.09
C ARG A 108 -19.91 18.10 -21.84
N ARG A 109 -18.98 18.68 -22.61
CA ARG A 109 -19.15 19.25 -23.96
C ARG A 109 -17.74 19.67 -24.39
N ALA A 110 -17.08 18.97 -25.31
CA ALA A 110 -17.30 19.02 -26.76
C ALA A 110 -17.15 20.45 -27.31
N SER A 111 -15.95 20.75 -27.77
CA SER A 111 -15.63 21.56 -28.96
C SER A 111 -14.15 21.39 -29.26
#